data_AF-A0A9W6W642-F1
#
_entry.id   AF-A0A9W6W642-F1
#
_cell.length_a   1.000
_cell.length_b   1.000
_cell.length_c   1.000
_cell.angle_alpha   90.00
_cell.angle_beta   90.00
_cell.angle_gamma   90.00
#
_symmetry.space_group_name_H-M   'P 1'
#
loop_
_entity.id
_entity.type
_entity.pdbx_description
1 polymer ?
#
loop_
_entity_poly.entity_id
_entity_poly.type
_entity_poly.pdbx_seq_one_letter_code
_entity_poly.pdbx_strand_id
1 'polypeptide(L)'
;MAEIADWPAKSGLVSDPSRLDEHVVLCAGCGEALSWERVREGASFLIPFDVDGRRAVADWVKSRWLAPEPLRRGPHEPVALHVPVWSVSARTTTRYRGERGVWHERVERHTQNVDGRDTEREHTVRSRSWAPVGSSFDLPFHDIRVPAVDPVTAKVLAELGEWPDAVA
;
A
#
# COMPACT_ATOMS: atom_id res chain seq x y z
N MET A 1 3.89 16.88 -20.63
CA MET A 1 2.77 17.84 -20.46
C MET A 1 1.59 17.25 -21.22
N ALA A 2 0.85 16.33 -20.60
CA ALA A 2 -0.35 15.76 -21.21
C ALA A 2 -1.56 16.45 -20.59
N GLU A 3 -2.35 17.08 -21.44
CA GLU A 3 -3.56 17.82 -21.12
C GLU A 3 -4.63 16.87 -20.57
N ILE A 4 -5.15 17.18 -19.38
CA ILE A 4 -6.31 16.52 -18.76
C ILE A 4 -7.56 17.11 -19.42
N ALA A 5 -7.80 16.80 -20.69
CA ALA A 5 -8.84 17.48 -21.48
C ALA A 5 -10.10 16.65 -21.77
N ASP A 6 -10.17 15.37 -21.40
CA ASP A 6 -11.28 14.53 -21.88
C ASP A 6 -11.84 13.55 -20.83
N TRP A 7 -12.25 14.10 -19.68
CA TRP A 7 -13.03 13.35 -18.68
C TRP A 7 -14.54 13.47 -18.97
N PRO A 8 -15.31 12.36 -19.00
CA PRO A 8 -16.68 12.38 -19.52
C PRO A 8 -17.65 13.18 -18.64
N ALA A 9 -18.33 14.14 -19.28
CA ALA A 9 -19.32 15.08 -18.74
C ALA A 9 -20.64 14.46 -18.20
N LYS A 10 -20.61 13.25 -17.62
CA LYS A 10 -21.80 12.56 -17.07
C LYS A 10 -21.75 12.29 -15.56
N SER A 11 -20.65 12.61 -14.89
CA SER A 11 -20.65 12.73 -13.43
C SER A 11 -21.23 14.09 -13.07
N GLY A 12 -22.22 14.14 -12.17
CA GLY A 12 -22.80 15.36 -11.59
C GLY A 12 -21.80 16.15 -10.75
N LEU A 13 -20.73 16.59 -11.41
CA LEU A 13 -19.68 17.43 -10.88
C LEU A 13 -20.27 18.82 -10.71
N VAL A 14 -20.09 19.36 -9.50
CA VAL A 14 -20.43 20.74 -9.20
C VAL A 14 -19.55 21.63 -10.08
N SER A 15 -20.11 22.22 -11.13
CA SER A 15 -19.47 23.27 -11.92
C SER A 15 -19.64 24.65 -11.28
N ASP A 16 -20.40 24.75 -10.18
CA ASP A 16 -20.71 26.00 -9.49
C ASP A 16 -19.93 26.10 -8.15
N PRO A 17 -18.83 26.87 -8.11
CA PRO A 17 -18.00 26.99 -6.92
C PRO A 17 -18.70 27.64 -5.71
N SER A 18 -19.84 28.31 -5.89
CA SER A 18 -20.59 28.96 -4.79
C SER A 18 -21.25 27.97 -3.81
N ARG A 19 -21.39 26.70 -4.20
CA ARG A 19 -21.92 25.63 -3.33
C ARG A 19 -20.85 24.93 -2.49
N LEU A 20 -19.57 25.27 -2.71
CA LEU A 20 -18.44 24.63 -2.02
C LEU A 20 -18.08 25.34 -0.70
N ASP A 21 -18.55 26.56 -0.52
CA ASP A 21 -18.36 27.36 0.70
C ASP A 21 -19.09 26.77 1.92
N GLU A 22 -20.02 25.82 1.72
CA GLU A 22 -20.69 25.08 2.80
C GLU A 22 -19.88 23.88 3.31
N HIS A 23 -18.80 23.49 2.63
CA HIS A 23 -18.00 22.32 2.99
C HIS A 23 -16.68 22.72 3.66
N VAL A 24 -16.61 22.52 4.97
CA VAL A 24 -15.36 22.67 5.73
C VAL A 24 -14.48 21.44 5.46
N VAL A 25 -13.38 21.63 4.73
CA VAL A 25 -12.35 20.60 4.57
C VAL A 25 -11.35 20.74 5.72
N LEU A 26 -11.23 19.71 6.56
CA LEU A 26 -10.23 19.71 7.63
C LEU A 26 -8.94 19.06 7.15
N CYS A 27 -7.81 19.74 7.36
CA CYS A 27 -6.49 19.16 7.19
C CYS A 27 -6.22 18.13 8.29
N ALA A 28 -6.04 16.86 7.95
CA ALA A 28 -5.76 15.82 8.95
C ALA A 28 -4.42 16.02 9.69
N GLY A 29 -3.48 16.78 9.13
CA GLY A 29 -2.15 16.99 9.73
C GLY A 29 -2.11 18.09 10.78
N CYS A 30 -2.79 19.22 10.56
CA CYS A 30 -2.77 20.35 11.51
C CYS A 30 -4.15 20.68 12.12
N GLY A 31 -5.22 20.02 11.68
CA GLY A 31 -6.59 20.28 12.13
C GLY A 31 -7.19 21.59 11.59
N GLU A 32 -6.47 22.32 10.74
CA GLU A 32 -6.93 23.59 10.19
C GLU A 32 -8.07 23.39 9.18
N ALA A 33 -9.11 24.21 9.30
CA ALA A 33 -10.16 24.32 8.30
C ALA A 33 -9.59 25.02 7.06
N LEU A 34 -9.55 24.28 5.95
CA LEU A 34 -9.07 24.78 4.67
C LEU A 34 -10.24 25.40 3.90
N SER A 35 -10.02 26.60 3.38
CA SER A 35 -10.92 27.21 2.40
C SER A 35 -10.81 26.47 1.06
N TRP A 36 -11.87 26.54 0.26
CA TRP A 36 -11.90 25.95 -1.08
C TRP A 36 -10.74 26.45 -1.98
N GLU A 37 -10.38 27.72 -1.87
CA GLU A 37 -9.29 28.31 -2.64
C GLU A 37 -7.93 27.67 -2.33
N ARG A 38 -7.71 27.31 -1.06
CA ARG A 38 -6.48 26.64 -0.61
C ARG A 38 -6.46 25.16 -0.97
N VAL A 39 -7.64 24.55 -1.01
CA VAL A 39 -7.83 23.17 -1.50
C VAL A 39 -7.51 23.07 -2.99
N ARG A 40 -8.07 23.93 -3.86
CA ARG A 40 -7.86 23.83 -5.31
C ARG A 40 -6.41 24.08 -5.76
N GLU A 41 -5.65 24.88 -5.01
CA GLU A 41 -4.26 25.22 -5.35
C GLU A 41 -3.27 24.10 -5.03
N GLY A 42 -3.59 23.20 -4.08
CA GLY A 42 -2.70 22.14 -3.64
C GLY A 42 -3.24 20.71 -3.78
N ALA A 43 -4.56 20.54 -3.93
CA ALA A 43 -5.23 19.25 -3.91
C ALA A 43 -6.11 19.06 -5.16
N SER A 44 -5.47 18.72 -6.29
CA SER A 44 -6.14 18.40 -7.56
C SER A 44 -7.03 17.14 -7.53
N PHE A 45 -7.15 16.49 -6.37
CA PHE A 45 -7.87 15.22 -6.18
C PHE A 45 -9.16 15.36 -5.35
N LEU A 46 -9.50 16.58 -4.89
CA LEU A 46 -10.78 16.82 -4.23
C LEU A 46 -11.84 17.17 -5.28
N ILE A 47 -12.67 16.18 -5.57
CA ILE A 47 -13.81 16.30 -6.50
C ILE A 47 -15.05 16.62 -5.67
N PRO A 48 -15.64 17.82 -5.80
CA PRO A 48 -16.90 18.11 -5.15
C PRO A 48 -18.04 17.31 -5.78
N PHE A 49 -18.87 16.72 -4.94
CA PHE A 49 -20.06 15.98 -5.34
C PHE A 49 -21.32 16.79 -4.98
N ASP A 50 -22.27 16.91 -5.92
CA ASP A 50 -23.58 17.52 -5.67
C ASP A 50 -24.55 16.46 -5.13
N VAL A 51 -24.31 15.99 -3.90
CA VAL A 51 -25.24 15.08 -3.23
C VAL A 51 -25.55 15.61 -1.84
N ASP A 52 -26.81 15.43 -1.40
CA ASP A 52 -27.17 15.56 0.02
C ASP A 52 -26.46 14.45 0.79
N GLY A 53 -25.20 14.70 1.16
CA GLY A 53 -24.34 13.70 1.78
C GLY A 53 -24.87 13.24 3.13
N ARG A 54 -25.62 14.09 3.85
CA ARG A 54 -26.26 13.69 5.11
C ARG A 54 -27.32 12.62 4.87
N ARG A 55 -28.20 12.85 3.89
CA ARG A 55 -29.21 11.85 3.51
C ARG A 55 -28.59 10.59 2.93
N ALA A 56 -27.61 10.73 2.04
CA ALA A 56 -26.93 9.61 1.41
C ALA A 56 -26.21 8.70 2.42
N VAL A 57 -25.50 9.29 3.39
CA VAL A 57 -24.84 8.54 4.48
C VAL A 57 -25.87 7.88 5.37
N ALA A 58 -26.95 8.58 5.76
CA ALA A 58 -28.01 8.01 6.58
C ALA A 58 -28.69 6.79 5.92
N ASP A 59 -29.02 6.90 4.64
CA ASP A 59 -29.65 5.81 3.88
C ASP A 59 -28.69 4.64 3.68
N TRP A 60 -27.40 4.92 3.42
CA TRP A 60 -26.36 3.89 3.36
C TRP A 60 -26.20 3.16 4.70
N VAL A 61 -26.08 3.85 5.84
CA VAL A 61 -25.95 3.22 7.17
C VAL A 61 -27.16 2.32 7.47
N LYS A 62 -28.37 2.77 7.16
CA LYS A 62 -29.60 1.97 7.33
C LYS A 62 -29.62 0.71 6.47
N SER A 63 -29.00 0.74 5.29
CA SER A 63 -28.90 -0.43 4.40
C SER A 63 -27.92 -1.51 4.88
N ARG A 64 -27.05 -1.21 5.85
CA ARG A 64 -26.02 -2.14 6.34
C ARG A 64 -26.55 -3.00 7.50
N TRP A 65 -26.70 -4.29 7.21
CA TRP A 65 -27.17 -5.28 8.19
C TRP A 65 -26.27 -5.38 9.44
N LEU A 66 -24.95 -5.16 9.28
CA LEU A 66 -23.95 -5.18 10.34
C LEU A 66 -23.42 -3.79 10.75
N ALA A 67 -24.14 -2.70 10.47
CA ALA A 67 -23.73 -1.40 11.00
C ALA A 67 -23.72 -1.45 12.55
N PRO A 68 -22.58 -1.12 13.20
CA PRO A 68 -22.51 -1.02 14.66
C PRO A 68 -23.56 -0.03 15.20
N GLU A 69 -24.07 -0.28 16.40
CA GLU A 69 -25.10 0.55 17.01
C GLU A 69 -24.71 2.04 17.16
N PRO A 70 -23.45 2.39 17.50
CA PRO A 70 -22.99 3.78 17.50
C PRO A 70 -23.06 4.43 16.11
N LEU A 71 -22.77 3.68 15.05
CA LEU A 71 -22.85 4.19 13.67
C LEU A 71 -24.31 4.43 13.25
N ARG A 72 -25.25 3.64 13.76
CA ARG A 72 -26.70 3.80 13.48
C ARG A 72 -27.34 4.98 14.20
N ARG A 73 -26.85 5.36 15.38
CA ARG A 73 -27.42 6.44 16.22
C ARG A 73 -26.63 7.75 16.16
N GLY A 74 -25.40 7.72 15.66
CA GLY A 74 -24.53 8.88 15.55
C GLY A 74 -24.97 9.88 14.46
N PRO A 75 -24.36 11.06 14.43
CA PRO A 75 -24.59 12.04 13.38
C PRO A 75 -24.16 11.48 12.02
N HIS A 76 -25.01 11.64 11.00
CA HIS A 76 -24.73 11.24 9.62
C HIS A 76 -24.15 12.39 8.79
N GLU A 77 -23.50 13.36 9.42
CA GLU A 77 -22.86 14.45 8.69
C GLU A 77 -21.65 13.92 7.93
N PRO A 78 -21.59 14.13 6.61
CA PRO A 78 -20.44 13.72 5.81
C PRO A 78 -19.24 14.59 6.19
N VAL A 79 -18.29 14.02 6.94
CA VAL A 79 -17.01 14.66 7.20
C VAL A 79 -16.02 14.17 6.17
N ALA A 80 -15.56 15.06 5.29
CA ALA A 80 -14.45 14.78 4.41
C ALA A 80 -13.13 15.01 5.17
N LEU A 81 -12.36 13.94 5.35
CA LEU A 81 -11.02 14.01 5.92
C LEU A 81 -9.99 14.06 4.79
N HIS A 82 -9.26 15.17 4.67
CA HIS A 82 -8.13 15.23 3.75
C HIS A 82 -6.84 14.81 4.47
N VAL A 83 -6.29 13.67 4.07
CA VAL A 83 -5.00 13.18 4.55
C VAL A 83 -3.93 13.46 3.49
N PRO A 84 -3.04 14.44 3.71
CA PRO A 84 -1.97 14.71 2.75
C PRO A 84 -0.95 13.56 2.77
N VAL A 85 -0.47 13.18 1.58
CA VAL A 85 0.55 12.13 1.39
C VAL A 85 1.62 12.63 0.42
N TRP A 86 2.89 12.33 0.70
CA TRP A 86 4.00 12.54 -0.22
C TRP A 86 4.18 11.26 -1.03
N SER A 87 4.32 11.37 -2.35
CA SER A 87 4.79 10.26 -3.19
C SER A 87 6.30 10.40 -3.38
N VAL A 88 7.06 9.44 -2.88
CA VAL A 88 8.52 9.40 -3.06
C VAL A 88 8.87 8.31 -4.06
N SER A 89 9.65 8.68 -5.07
CA SER A 89 10.30 7.73 -5.96
C SER A 89 11.80 7.69 -5.67
N ALA A 90 12.36 6.50 -5.56
CA ALA A 90 13.79 6.29 -5.31
C ALA A 90 14.32 5.17 -6.21
N ARG A 91 15.57 5.29 -6.66
CA ARG A 91 16.29 4.19 -7.33
C ARG A 91 17.48 3.82 -6.46
N THR A 92 17.52 2.58 -5.99
CA THR A 92 18.65 2.09 -5.21
C THR A 92 19.48 1.13 -6.04
N THR A 93 20.79 1.18 -5.84
CA THR A 93 21.75 0.21 -6.37
C THR A 93 22.42 -0.45 -5.18
N THR A 94 22.25 -1.75 -5.01
CA THR A 94 22.80 -2.51 -3.89
C THR A 94 23.85 -3.47 -4.40
N ARG A 95 25.05 -3.41 -3.82
CA ARG A 95 26.11 -4.40 -4.03
C ARG A 95 26.08 -5.40 -2.88
N TYR A 96 26.10 -6.69 -3.19
CA TYR A 96 26.17 -7.74 -2.18
C TYR A 96 27.37 -8.64 -2.41
N ARG A 97 27.87 -9.19 -1.31
CA ARG A 97 28.90 -10.23 -1.27
C ARG A 97 28.49 -11.24 -0.20
N GLY A 98 28.57 -12.52 -0.53
CA GLY A 98 28.23 -13.60 0.39
C GLY A 98 28.78 -14.92 -0.11
N GLU A 99 28.29 -16.01 0.46
CA GLU A 99 28.65 -17.36 0.03
C GLU A 99 27.40 -18.14 -0.37
N ARG A 100 27.49 -18.87 -1.47
CA ARG A 100 26.43 -19.77 -1.94
C ARG A 100 26.86 -21.21 -1.69
N GLY A 101 25.95 -22.02 -1.16
CA GLY A 101 26.16 -23.46 -1.03
C GLY A 101 26.27 -24.13 -2.40
N VAL A 102 27.32 -24.90 -2.61
CA VAL A 102 27.52 -25.78 -3.76
C VAL A 102 27.45 -27.22 -3.26
N TRP A 103 26.58 -28.01 -3.88
CA TRP A 103 26.40 -29.42 -3.55
C TRP A 103 27.28 -30.27 -4.44
N HIS A 104 27.94 -31.25 -3.83
CA HIS A 104 28.73 -32.26 -4.51
C HIS A 104 28.20 -33.64 -4.12
N GLU A 105 28.15 -34.55 -5.08
CA GLU A 105 27.79 -35.95 -4.86
C GLU A 105 28.99 -36.82 -5.22
N ARG A 106 29.33 -37.76 -4.35
CA ARG A 106 30.41 -38.72 -4.55
C ARG A 106 29.91 -40.12 -4.21
N VAL A 107 30.17 -41.07 -5.10
CA VAL A 107 29.92 -42.49 -4.83
C VAL A 107 31.11 -43.06 -4.06
N GLU A 108 30.84 -43.67 -2.92
CA GLU A 108 31.81 -44.40 -2.11
C GLU A 108 31.48 -45.89 -2.15
N ARG A 109 32.51 -46.73 -2.32
CA ARG A 109 32.39 -48.19 -2.25
C ARG A 109 32.92 -48.66 -0.92
N HIS A 110 32.12 -49.46 -0.21
CA HIS A 110 32.53 -50.08 1.04
C HIS A 110 32.18 -51.57 1.00
N THR A 111 33.17 -52.40 1.31
CA THR A 111 32.98 -53.83 1.52
C THR A 111 32.36 -54.05 2.89
N GLN A 112 31.20 -54.68 2.93
CA GLN A 112 30.51 -55.04 4.18
C GLN A 112 30.37 -56.56 4.25
N ASN A 113 30.78 -57.16 5.36
CA ASN A 113 30.56 -58.57 5.61
C ASN A 113 29.09 -58.79 5.99
N VAL A 114 28.34 -59.47 5.13
CA VAL A 114 26.94 -59.84 5.36
C VAL A 114 26.89 -61.36 5.36
N ASP A 115 26.48 -61.95 6.50
CA ASP A 115 26.40 -63.40 6.69
C ASP A 115 27.69 -64.17 6.37
N GLY A 116 28.85 -63.62 6.75
CA GLY A 116 30.16 -64.25 6.53
C GLY A 116 30.72 -64.09 5.12
N ARG A 117 30.02 -63.37 4.22
CA ARG A 117 30.48 -63.07 2.86
C ARG A 117 30.73 -61.57 2.69
N ASP A 118 31.89 -61.23 2.14
CA ASP A 118 32.22 -59.86 1.78
C ASP A 118 31.40 -59.44 0.56
N THR A 119 30.56 -58.41 0.74
CA THR A 119 29.72 -57.84 -0.32
C THR A 119 30.11 -56.37 -0.51
N GLU A 120 30.42 -55.98 -1.74
CA GLU A 120 30.66 -54.57 -2.08
C GLU A 120 29.33 -53.82 -2.19
N ARG A 121 29.21 -52.69 -1.49
CA ARG A 121 28.05 -51.80 -1.59
C ARG A 121 28.49 -50.40 -2.00
N GLU A 122 27.72 -49.80 -2.90
CA GLU A 122 27.85 -48.40 -3.27
C GLU A 122 26.94 -47.54 -2.39
N HIS A 123 27.48 -46.44 -1.87
CA HIS A 123 26.75 -45.43 -1.11
C HIS A 123 27.06 -44.06 -1.69
N THR A 124 26.02 -43.28 -2.01
CA THR A 124 26.20 -41.90 -2.50
C THR A 124 26.26 -40.95 -1.31
N VAL A 125 27.39 -40.28 -1.14
CA VAL A 125 27.59 -39.25 -0.12
C VAL A 125 27.40 -37.88 -0.74
N ARG A 126 26.56 -37.06 -0.12
CA ARG A 126 26.33 -35.66 -0.50
C ARG A 126 27.06 -34.73 0.45
N SER A 127 27.89 -33.84 -0.08
CA SER A 127 28.60 -32.82 0.69
C SER A 127 28.25 -31.41 0.20
N ARG A 128 28.39 -30.43 1.09
CA ARG A 128 28.15 -29.01 0.80
C ARG A 128 29.43 -28.22 1.02
N SER A 129 29.89 -27.52 -0.01
CA SER A 129 30.92 -26.49 0.13
C SER A 129 30.29 -25.10 0.00
N TRP A 130 30.98 -24.07 0.47
CA TRP A 130 30.60 -22.67 0.29
C TRP A 130 31.50 -22.04 -0.78
N ALA A 131 30.91 -21.29 -1.71
CA ALA A 131 31.66 -20.57 -2.74
C ALA A 131 31.31 -19.08 -2.68
N PRO A 132 32.29 -18.17 -2.81
CA PRO A 132 32.02 -16.74 -2.77
C PRO A 132 31.17 -16.32 -3.97
N VAL A 133 30.15 -15.52 -3.71
CA VAL A 133 29.28 -14.91 -4.72
C VAL A 133 29.11 -13.44 -4.41
N GLY A 134 28.96 -12.62 -5.45
CA GLY A 134 28.65 -11.22 -5.31
C GLY A 134 28.16 -10.65 -6.62
N SER A 135 27.23 -9.71 -6.54
CA SER A 135 26.71 -8.96 -7.67
C SER A 135 26.15 -7.63 -7.19
N SER A 136 25.83 -6.75 -8.12
CA SER A 136 24.92 -5.63 -7.89
C SER A 136 23.53 -5.96 -8.41
N PHE A 137 22.51 -5.37 -7.79
CA PHE A 137 21.18 -5.27 -8.38
C PHE A 137 20.61 -3.87 -8.15
N ASP A 138 19.78 -3.43 -9.09
CA ASP A 138 19.04 -2.19 -9.00
C ASP A 138 17.61 -2.49 -8.57
N LEU A 139 17.10 -1.70 -7.63
CA LEU A 139 15.71 -1.80 -7.18
C LEU A 139 15.06 -0.41 -7.29
N PRO A 140 14.14 -0.21 -8.25
CA PRO A 140 13.34 0.99 -8.31
C PRO A 140 12.21 0.92 -7.27
N PHE A 141 11.97 2.04 -6.63
CA PHE A 141 10.82 2.31 -5.78
C PHE A 141 10.03 3.44 -6.44
N HIS A 142 8.81 3.14 -6.86
CA HIS A 142 7.91 4.11 -7.47
C HIS A 142 6.74 4.38 -6.55
N ASP A 143 6.36 5.65 -6.46
CA ASP A 143 5.14 6.11 -5.80
C ASP A 143 4.94 5.58 -4.37
N ILE A 144 6.02 5.44 -3.60
CA ILE A 144 5.92 5.13 -2.17
C ILE A 144 5.19 6.29 -1.50
N ARG A 145 4.02 6.00 -0.92
CA ARG A 145 3.22 6.98 -0.20
C ARG A 145 3.72 7.08 1.24
N VAL A 146 4.12 8.28 1.63
CA VAL A 146 4.54 8.61 2.99
C VAL A 146 3.54 9.62 3.56
N PRO A 147 2.90 9.35 4.71
CA PRO A 147 1.99 10.32 5.32
C PRO A 147 2.67 11.68 5.53
N ALA A 148 2.01 12.75 5.10
CA ALA A 148 2.49 14.13 5.25
C ALA A 148 2.06 14.75 6.58
N VAL A 149 1.89 13.93 7.60
CA VAL A 149 1.29 14.30 8.89
C VAL A 149 2.24 13.98 10.02
N ASP A 150 1.93 14.46 11.22
CA ASP A 150 2.75 14.18 12.39
C ASP A 150 2.78 12.66 12.72
N PRO A 151 3.78 12.19 13.49
CA PRO A 151 3.94 10.76 13.78
C PRO A 151 2.77 10.11 14.52
N VAL A 152 1.99 10.86 15.31
CA VAL A 152 0.84 10.33 16.04
C VAL A 152 -0.29 10.06 15.06
N THR A 153 -0.59 11.01 14.18
CA THR A 153 -1.58 10.84 13.11
C THR A 153 -1.15 9.74 12.14
N ALA A 154 0.14 9.65 11.80
CA ALA A 154 0.68 8.60 10.94
C ALA A 154 0.46 7.18 11.52
N LYS A 155 0.53 7.02 12.85
CA LYS A 155 0.25 5.74 13.50
C LYS A 155 -1.22 5.34 13.37
N VAL A 156 -2.13 6.29 13.56
CA VAL A 156 -3.58 6.04 13.36
C VAL A 156 -3.88 5.67 11.91
N LEU A 157 -3.24 6.35 10.95
CA LEU A 157 -3.35 6.00 9.53
C LEU A 157 -2.82 4.60 9.23
N ALA A 158 -1.73 4.16 9.87
CA ALA A 158 -1.21 2.81 9.71
C ALA A 158 -2.16 1.74 10.26
N GLU A 159 -2.92 2.05 11.32
CA GLU A 159 -3.96 1.15 11.86
C GLU A 159 -5.16 0.99 10.92
N LEU A 160 -5.43 1.96 10.05
CA LEU A 160 -6.47 1.85 9.01
C LEU A 160 -6.12 0.84 7.91
N GLY A 161 -4.84 0.43 7.82
CA GLY A 161 -4.34 -0.52 6.84
C GLY A 161 -4.08 0.11 5.47
N GLU A 162 -3.64 -0.73 4.53
CA GLU A 162 -3.42 -0.31 3.14
C GLU A 162 -4.76 -0.01 2.47
N TRP A 163 -4.86 1.17 1.84
CA TRP A 163 -6.05 1.53 1.08
C TRP A 163 -6.13 0.65 -0.18
N PRO A 164 -7.29 0.08 -0.55
CA PRO A 164 -7.40 -0.68 -1.78
C PRO A 164 -7.10 0.25 -2.95
N ASP A 165 -6.04 -0.06 -3.71
CA ASP A 165 -5.67 0.67 -4.91
C ASP A 165 -6.86 0.73 -5.87
N ALA A 166 -7.32 1.94 -6.19
CA ALA A 166 -8.40 2.18 -7.15
C ALA A 166 -7.94 2.07 -8.62
N VAL A 167 -6.83 1.37 -8.88
CA VAL A 167 -6.26 1.22 -10.22
C VAL A 167 -5.90 -0.25 -10.46
N ALA A 168 -6.86 -0.99 -11.00
CA ALA A 168 -6.65 -2.17 -11.81
C ALA A 168 -7.40 -1.99 -13.13
#